data_AF-A0A813Q2R4-F1
#
_entry.id   AF-A0A813Q2R4-F1
#
_cell.length_a   1.000
_cell.length_b   1.000
_cell.length_c   1.000
_cell.angle_alpha   90.00
_cell.angle_beta   90.00
_cell.angle_gamma   90.00
#
_symmetry.space_group_name_H-M   'P 1'
#
loop_
_entity.id
_entity.type
_entity.pdbx_description
1 polymer ?
#
loop_
_entity_poly.entity_id
_entity_poly.type
_entity_poly.pdbx_seq_one_letter_code
_entity_poly.pdbx_strand_id
1 'polypeptide(L)'
;MTSILLILIIIFIMDVFMMIRRQKLTLFIDAKESSTVLELKKMIEGITKVPSNNIRLIVDSTKQPMDDDNQTLADCGLSGAVAKAYSPTLLYLCYRKTGNENEWEPIDVAELSTPPPLPDVFNKPDDDKKDNTQIAS
;
A
#
# COMPACT_ATOMS: atom_id res chain seq x y z
N MET A 1 28.53 -21.04 2.63
CA MET A 1 27.14 -21.04 3.15
C MET A 1 26.69 -19.66 3.62
N THR A 2 27.54 -18.91 4.33
CA THR A 2 27.24 -17.55 4.82
C THR A 2 27.08 -16.49 3.71
N SER A 3 27.92 -16.49 2.66
CA SER A 3 27.77 -15.51 1.56
C SER A 3 26.51 -15.68 0.72
N ILE A 4 26.05 -16.93 0.49
CA ILE A 4 24.83 -17.17 -0.30
C ILE A 4 23.61 -16.69 0.48
N LEU A 5 23.54 -16.98 1.78
CA LEU A 5 22.46 -16.51 2.64
C LEU A 5 22.47 -14.97 2.74
N LEU A 6 23.65 -14.34 2.86
CA LEU A 6 23.77 -12.89 2.88
C LEU A 6 23.35 -12.24 1.56
N ILE A 7 23.72 -12.82 0.42
CA ILE A 7 23.31 -12.35 -0.91
C ILE A 7 21.80 -12.49 -1.09
N LEU A 8 21.21 -13.62 -0.69
CA LEU A 8 19.75 -13.82 -0.73
C LEU A 8 19.01 -12.82 0.16
N ILE A 9 19.52 -12.55 1.36
CA ILE A 9 18.97 -11.54 2.26
C ILE A 9 19.04 -10.15 1.62
N ILE A 10 20.18 -9.76 1.05
CA ILE A 10 20.33 -8.47 0.36
C ILE A 10 19.37 -8.36 -0.83
N ILE A 11 19.22 -9.42 -1.62
CA ILE A 11 18.29 -9.45 -2.77
C ILE A 11 16.85 -9.19 -2.31
N PHE A 12 16.44 -9.77 -1.17
CA PHE A 12 15.12 -9.56 -0.57
C PHE A 12 14.97 -8.18 0.10
N ILE A 13 16.05 -7.59 0.61
CA ILE A 13 16.02 -6.23 1.18
C ILE A 13 15.73 -5.19 0.09
N MET A 14 16.05 -5.50 -1.17
CA MET A 14 15.77 -4.62 -2.31
C MET A 14 14.34 -4.76 -2.85
N ASP A 15 13.54 -5.71 -2.37
CA ASP A 15 12.16 -5.90 -2.82
C ASP A 15 11.21 -4.99 -2.04
N VAL A 16 10.28 -4.38 -2.77
CA VAL A 16 9.23 -3.52 -2.24
C VAL A 16 7.87 -4.12 -2.54
N PHE A 17 7.03 -4.17 -1.52
CA PHE A 17 5.70 -4.77 -1.58
C PHE A 17 4.65 -3.69 -1.53
N MET A 18 3.75 -3.67 -2.51
CA MET A 18 2.72 -2.65 -2.67
C MET A 18 1.34 -3.28 -2.70
N MET A 19 0.39 -2.60 -2.07
CA MET A 19 -1.03 -2.87 -2.19
C MET A 19 -1.64 -1.76 -3.03
N ILE A 20 -2.03 -2.04 -4.27
CA ILE A 20 -2.57 -1.06 -5.20
C ILE A 20 -4.09 -1.18 -5.22
N ARG A 21 -4.81 -0.12 -4.86
CA ARG A 21 -6.27 -0.12 -4.68
C ARG A 21 -6.98 0.87 -5.57
N ARG A 22 -8.14 0.45 -6.09
CA ARG A 22 -9.11 1.25 -6.85
C ARG A 22 -10.48 0.61 -6.76
N GLN A 23 -11.51 1.33 -6.39
CA GLN A 23 -12.86 0.80 -6.19
C GLN A 23 -12.80 -0.48 -5.33
N LYS A 24 -13.30 -1.61 -5.84
CA LYS A 24 -13.21 -2.92 -5.19
C LYS A 24 -11.98 -3.74 -5.59
N LEU A 25 -11.13 -3.22 -6.48
CA LEU A 25 -9.89 -3.86 -6.91
C LEU A 25 -8.78 -3.65 -5.87
N THR A 26 -8.05 -4.70 -5.56
CA THR A 26 -6.83 -4.65 -4.75
C THR A 26 -5.81 -5.60 -5.38
N LEU A 27 -4.67 -5.06 -5.82
CA LEU A 27 -3.55 -5.81 -6.38
C LEU A 27 -2.43 -5.82 -5.36
N PHE A 28 -1.85 -6.99 -5.10
CA PHE A 28 -0.58 -7.09 -4.38
C PHE A 28 0.51 -7.31 -5.42
N ILE A 29 1.45 -6.37 -5.48
CA ILE A 29 2.55 -6.38 -6.44
C ILE A 29 3.85 -6.17 -5.67
N ASP A 30 4.83 -7.03 -5.94
CA ASP A 30 6.21 -6.83 -5.56
C ASP A 30 7.06 -6.39 -6.75
N ALA A 31 8.08 -5.59 -6.48
CA ALA A 31 9.04 -5.12 -7.45
C ALA A 31 10.37 -4.82 -6.77
N LYS A 32 11.43 -4.56 -7.55
CA LYS A 32 12.68 -4.03 -6.99
C LYS A 32 12.49 -2.54 -6.69
N GLU A 33 13.08 -2.05 -5.61
CA GLU A 33 13.08 -0.62 -5.30
C GLU A 33 13.75 0.23 -6.40
N SER A 34 14.66 -0.38 -7.16
CA SER A 34 15.30 0.21 -8.34
C SER A 34 14.44 0.19 -9.62
N SER A 35 13.30 -0.50 -9.62
CA SER A 35 12.38 -0.49 -10.75
C SER A 35 11.80 0.90 -10.95
N THR A 36 11.44 1.22 -12.19
CA THR A 36 10.87 2.52 -12.54
C THR A 36 9.36 2.56 -12.33
N VAL A 37 8.81 3.76 -12.19
CA VAL A 37 7.35 3.98 -12.19
C VAL A 37 6.71 3.41 -13.46
N LEU A 38 7.36 3.56 -14.63
CA LEU A 38 6.87 3.01 -15.88
C LEU A 38 6.77 1.48 -15.87
N GLU A 39 7.77 0.79 -15.33
CA GLU A 39 7.74 -0.67 -15.19
C GLU A 39 6.60 -1.13 -14.30
N LEU A 40 6.35 -0.42 -13.18
CA LEU A 40 5.20 -0.68 -12.32
C LEU A 40 3.88 -0.48 -13.07
N LYS A 41 3.73 0.62 -13.82
CA LYS A 41 2.54 0.88 -14.65
C LYS A 41 2.33 -0.21 -15.71
N LYS A 42 3.40 -0.72 -16.32
CA LYS A 42 3.34 -1.84 -17.29
C LYS A 42 2.92 -3.16 -16.66
N MET A 43 3.35 -3.45 -15.43
CA MET A 43 2.86 -4.62 -14.68
C MET A 43 1.34 -4.51 -14.44
N ILE A 44 0.87 -3.32 -14.04
CA ILE A 44 -0.57 -3.05 -13.84
C ILE A 44 -1.33 -3.10 -15.17
N GLU A 45 -0.76 -2.62 -16.27
CA GLU A 45 -1.32 -2.75 -17.62
C GLU A 45 -1.48 -4.22 -18.00
N GLY A 46 -0.48 -5.06 -17.71
CA GLY A 46 -0.54 -6.50 -17.94
C GLY A 46 -1.74 -7.17 -17.26
N ILE A 47 -2.13 -6.68 -16.08
CA ILE A 47 -3.24 -7.21 -15.26
C ILE A 47 -4.58 -6.57 -15.66
N THR A 48 -4.64 -5.25 -15.74
CA THR A 48 -5.88 -4.47 -15.89
C THR A 48 -6.26 -4.21 -17.35
N LYS A 49 -5.32 -4.42 -18.28
CA LYS A 49 -5.43 -4.11 -19.71
C LYS A 49 -5.66 -2.62 -20.01
N VAL A 50 -5.40 -1.75 -19.04
CA VAL A 50 -5.40 -0.29 -19.24
C VAL A 50 -3.97 0.15 -19.60
N PRO A 51 -3.76 0.91 -20.69
CA PRO A 51 -2.43 1.36 -21.08
C PRO A 51 -1.71 2.14 -19.97
N SER A 52 -0.39 1.96 -19.84
CA SER A 52 0.43 2.65 -18.83
C SER A 52 0.23 4.17 -18.79
N ASN A 53 0.05 4.81 -19.96
CA ASN A 53 -0.18 6.26 -20.07
C ASN A 53 -1.53 6.73 -19.52
N ASN A 54 -2.45 5.79 -19.30
CA ASN A 54 -3.76 6.03 -18.70
C ASN A 54 -3.81 5.58 -17.24
N ILE A 55 -2.66 5.30 -16.62
CA ILE A 55 -2.52 4.90 -15.23
C ILE A 55 -1.76 5.99 -14.47
N ARG A 56 -2.36 6.46 -13.37
CA ARG A 56 -1.73 7.30 -12.36
C ARG A 56 -1.71 6.56 -11.03
N LEU A 57 -0.56 6.61 -10.36
CA LEU A 57 -0.34 6.02 -9.04
C LEU A 57 -0.10 7.14 -8.03
N ILE A 58 -0.69 7.01 -6.84
CA ILE A 58 -0.57 7.99 -5.76
C ILE A 58 -0.21 7.26 -4.48
N VAL A 59 0.85 7.66 -3.81
CA VAL A 59 1.26 7.06 -2.53
C VAL A 59 0.32 7.53 -1.43
N ASP A 60 -0.23 6.61 -0.64
CA ASP A 60 -1.23 6.95 0.39
C ASP A 60 -0.68 7.89 1.47
N SER A 61 0.54 7.65 1.93
CA SER A 61 1.15 8.40 3.04
C SER A 61 1.49 9.84 2.66
N THR A 62 1.93 10.10 1.43
CA THR A 62 2.34 11.44 0.96
C THR A 62 1.26 12.15 0.17
N LYS A 63 0.26 11.40 -0.32
CA LYS A 63 -0.76 11.84 -1.28
C LYS A 63 -0.16 12.46 -2.56
N GLN A 64 1.12 12.18 -2.86
CA GLN A 64 1.79 12.69 -4.05
C GLN A 64 1.66 11.70 -5.21
N PRO A 65 1.32 12.17 -6.42
CA PRO A 65 1.30 11.35 -7.63
C PRO A 65 2.72 11.01 -8.10
N MET A 66 2.89 9.78 -8.58
CA MET A 66 4.11 9.29 -9.25
C MET A 66 4.02 9.63 -10.74
N ASP A 67 4.20 10.92 -11.06
CA ASP A 67 4.01 11.46 -12.42
C ASP A 67 5.25 11.30 -13.32
N ASP A 68 6.45 11.15 -12.76
CA ASP A 68 7.67 10.91 -13.53
C ASP A 68 7.91 9.40 -13.72
N ASP A 69 7.76 8.96 -14.96
CA ASP A 69 7.91 7.57 -15.36
C ASP A 69 9.34 7.02 -15.21
N ASN A 70 10.35 7.88 -15.15
CA ASN A 70 11.75 7.48 -15.02
C ASN A 70 12.24 7.38 -13.58
N GLN A 71 11.48 7.93 -12.62
CA GLN A 71 11.83 7.81 -11.21
C GLN A 71 11.79 6.35 -10.78
N THR A 72 12.70 5.98 -9.89
CA THR A 72 12.65 4.66 -9.28
C THR A 72 11.56 4.62 -8.21
N LEU A 73 11.14 3.42 -7.82
CA LEU A 73 10.22 3.25 -6.70
C LEU A 73 10.85 3.80 -5.40
N ALA A 74 12.17 3.64 -5.23
CA ALA A 74 12.92 4.22 -4.11
C ALA A 74 12.85 5.76 -4.09
N ASP A 75 13.00 6.43 -5.24
CA ASP A 75 12.86 7.89 -5.36
C ASP A 75 11.46 8.36 -4.97
N CYS A 76 10.44 7.53 -5.22
CA CYS A 76 9.06 7.75 -4.82
C CYS A 76 8.78 7.43 -3.34
N GLY A 77 9.80 7.08 -2.56
CA GLY A 77 9.70 6.73 -1.14
C GLY A 77 9.30 5.28 -0.86
N LEU A 78 9.31 4.41 -1.88
CA LEU A 78 9.07 2.97 -1.75
C LEU A 78 10.42 2.25 -1.66
N SER A 79 10.86 1.98 -0.44
CA SER A 79 12.09 1.21 -0.16
C SER A 79 11.76 -0.06 0.63
N GLY A 80 12.66 -1.05 0.61
CA GLY A 80 12.44 -2.31 1.33
C GLY A 80 12.31 -2.13 2.86
N ALA A 81 12.76 -1.00 3.40
CA ALA A 81 12.59 -0.64 4.80
C ALA A 81 11.14 -0.24 5.16
N VAL A 82 10.39 0.30 4.20
CA VAL A 82 9.02 0.83 4.39
C VAL A 82 7.99 -0.14 3.82
N ALA A 83 8.19 -0.59 2.59
CA ALA A 83 7.26 -1.41 1.82
C ALA A 83 7.53 -2.91 2.05
N LYS A 84 7.25 -3.42 3.26
CA LYS A 84 7.58 -4.80 3.65
C LYS A 84 6.52 -5.80 3.23
N ALA A 85 6.88 -7.07 3.03
CA ALA A 85 5.95 -8.14 2.64
C ALA A 85 4.72 -8.25 3.56
N TYR A 86 4.92 -8.15 4.88
CA TYR A 86 3.84 -8.22 5.87
C TYR A 86 3.13 -6.88 6.13
N SER A 87 3.63 -5.80 5.54
CA SER A 87 3.11 -4.43 5.70
C SER A 87 3.35 -3.64 4.41
N PRO A 88 2.68 -4.02 3.30
CA PRO A 88 2.92 -3.42 2.00
C PRO A 88 2.47 -1.95 1.98
N THR A 89 3.14 -1.12 1.20
CA THR A 89 2.76 0.28 1.05
C THR A 89 1.50 0.40 0.19
N LEU A 90 0.51 1.17 0.67
CA LEU A 90 -0.73 1.42 -0.06
C LEU A 90 -0.51 2.47 -1.16
N LEU A 91 -0.90 2.11 -2.39
CA LEU A 91 -0.98 3.00 -3.54
C LEU A 91 -2.42 3.09 -4.03
N TYR A 92 -2.86 4.29 -4.38
CA TYR A 92 -4.11 4.49 -5.11
C TYR A 92 -3.86 4.45 -6.60
N LEU A 93 -4.72 3.72 -7.31
CA LEU A 93 -4.73 3.65 -8.76
C LEU A 93 -5.87 4.51 -9.32
N CYS A 94 -5.51 5.46 -10.17
CA CYS A 94 -6.44 6.33 -10.88
C CYS A 94 -6.25 6.16 -12.39
N TYR A 95 -7.34 5.93 -13.11
CA TYR A 95 -7.38 5.96 -14.56
C TYR A 95 -7.67 7.33 -15.13
N ARG A 96 -7.20 7.54 -16.35
CA ARG A 96 -7.54 8.70 -17.17
C ARG A 96 -9.02 8.62 -17.57
N LYS A 97 -9.75 9.74 -17.51
CA LYS A 97 -11.17 9.76 -17.86
C LYS A 97 -11.38 9.54 -19.35
N THR A 98 -12.35 8.71 -19.72
CA THR A 98 -12.75 8.52 -21.11
C THR A 98 -13.34 9.81 -21.67
N GLY A 99 -12.83 10.28 -22.82
CA GLY A 99 -13.31 11.49 -23.48
C GLY A 99 -12.70 12.81 -22.99
N ASN A 100 -11.84 12.78 -21.96
CA ASN A 100 -11.05 13.93 -21.54
C ASN A 100 -9.63 13.48 -21.16
N GLU A 101 -8.71 13.58 -22.10
CA GLU A 101 -7.32 13.19 -21.86
C GLU A 101 -6.67 14.05 -20.77
N ASN A 102 -7.09 15.29 -20.49
CA ASN A 102 -6.38 16.07 -19.48
C ASN A 102 -6.87 15.84 -18.05
N GLU A 103 -7.75 14.86 -17.83
CA GLU A 103 -8.41 14.65 -16.55
C GLU A 103 -8.28 13.22 -16.04
N TRP A 104 -8.01 13.11 -14.73
CA TRP A 104 -7.90 11.85 -14.00
C TRP A 104 -9.16 11.59 -13.19
N GLU A 105 -9.51 10.33 -12.98
CA GLU A 105 -10.53 9.97 -12.00
C GLU A 105 -10.05 10.36 -10.58
N PRO A 106 -10.98 10.73 -9.67
CA PRO A 106 -10.63 10.93 -8.27
C PRO A 106 -10.19 9.62 -7.62
N ILE A 107 -9.50 9.70 -6.49
CA ILE A 107 -9.24 8.53 -5.65
C ILE A 107 -10.60 7.99 -5.16
N ASP A 108 -10.93 6.78 -5.57
CA ASP A 108 -12.13 6.05 -5.16
C ASP A 108 -11.70 4.65 -4.72
N VAL A 109 -11.91 4.30 -3.45
CA VAL A 109 -11.56 3.00 -2.88
C VAL A 109 -12.68 2.54 -1.96
N ALA A 110 -13.14 1.31 -2.17
CA ALA A 110 -14.16 0.70 -1.31
C ALA A 110 -13.59 0.40 0.08
N GLU A 111 -14.35 0.71 1.12
CA GLU A 111 -14.01 0.32 2.48
C GLU A 111 -13.99 -1.21 2.61
N LEU A 112 -13.08 -1.72 3.46
CA LEU A 112 -13.06 -3.12 3.82
C LEU A 112 -14.13 -3.40 4.88
N SER A 113 -14.52 -4.67 5.01
CA SER A 113 -15.38 -5.11 6.09
C SER A 113 -14.75 -4.85 7.45
N THR A 114 -15.56 -4.47 8.43
CA THR A 114 -15.13 -4.38 9.82
C THR A 114 -15.06 -5.78 10.44
N PRO A 115 -14.06 -6.07 11.29
CA PRO A 115 -14.00 -7.33 12.02
C PRO A 115 -15.19 -7.45 12.99
N PRO A 116 -15.66 -8.67 13.29
CA PRO A 116 -16.69 -8.89 14.30
C PRO A 116 -16.19 -8.48 15.70
N PRO A 117 -17.10 -8.22 16.65
CA PRO A 117 -16.71 -7.94 18.03
C PRO A 117 -15.90 -9.10 18.61
N LEU A 118 -14.92 -8.75 19.43
CA LEU A 118 -14.04 -9.73 20.06
C LEU A 118 -14.86 -10.56 21.08
N PRO A 119 -14.77 -11.90 21.07
CA PRO A 119 -15.44 -12.73 22.06
C PRO A 119 -14.95 -12.41 23.49
N ASP A 120 -15.85 -12.51 24.48
CA ASP A 120 -15.56 -12.16 25.87
C ASP A 120 -14.34 -12.88 26.45
N VAL A 121 -14.06 -14.11 25.99
CA VAL A 121 -12.92 -14.93 26.41
C VAL A 121 -11.56 -14.30 26.07
N PHE A 122 -11.51 -13.44 25.03
CA PHE A 122 -10.30 -12.75 24.61
C PHE A 122 -10.19 -11.34 25.19
N ASN A 123 -11.24 -10.84 25.86
CA ASN A 123 -11.11 -9.61 26.64
C ASN A 123 -10.20 -9.91 27.82
N LYS A 124 -9.21 -9.05 28.06
CA LYS A 124 -8.41 -9.15 29.29
C LYS A 124 -9.38 -8.99 30.47
N PRO A 125 -9.24 -9.78 31.56
CA PRO A 125 -9.95 -9.51 32.79
C PRO A 125 -9.71 -8.03 33.13
N ASP A 126 -10.78 -7.27 33.32
CA ASP A 126 -10.69 -5.85 33.62
C ASP A 126 -9.71 -5.65 34.80
N ASP A 127 -8.72 -4.77 34.63
CA ASP A 127 -8.10 -4.13 35.79
C ASP A 127 -9.26 -3.42 36.50
N ASP A 128 -9.70 -3.99 37.63
CA ASP A 128 -10.80 -3.51 38.45
C ASP A 128 -10.75 -1.98 38.52
N LYS A 129 -11.74 -1.37 37.89
CA LYS A 129 -12.05 0.04 38.00
C LYS A 129 -12.34 0.28 39.48
N LYS A 130 -11.34 0.76 40.23
CA LYS A 130 -11.52 1.20 41.62
C LYS A 130 -12.65 2.21 41.64
N ASP A 131 -13.75 1.76 42.20
CA ASP A 131 -14.96 2.51 42.43
C ASP A 131 -14.64 3.62 43.44
N ASN A 132 -14.41 4.84 42.96
CA ASN A 132 -14.32 6.02 43.82
C ASN A 132 -15.73 6.42 44.26
N THR A 133 -16.33 5.59 45.13
CA THR A 133 -17.38 6.03 46.02
C THR A 133 -16.72 6.62 47.27
N GLN A 134 -16.54 7.94 47.29
CA GLN A 134 -16.51 8.69 48.55
C GLN A 134 -17.48 9.87 48.49
N ILE A 135 -18.72 9.54 48.85
CA ILE A 135 -19.64 10.22 49.78
C ILE A 135 -19.47 11.74 49.95
N ALA A 136 -20.56 12.45 49.65
CA ALA A 136 -20.86 13.77 50.17
C ALA A 136 -20.73 13.82 51.71
N SER A 137 -20.10 14.88 52.22
CA SER A 137 -20.37 15.57 53.50
C SER A 137 -19.65 16.91 53.48
#